data_AF-A0A6A4M4C6-F1
#
_entry.id   AF-A0A6A4M4C6-F1
#
_cell.length_a   1.000
_cell.length_b   1.000
_cell.length_c   1.000
_cell.angle_alpha   90.00
_cell.angle_beta   90.00
_cell.angle_gamma   90.00
#
_symmetry.space_group_name_H-M   'P 1'
#
loop_
_entity.id
_entity.type
_entity.pdbx_description
1 polymer ?
#
loop_
_entity_poly.entity_id
_entity_poly.type
_entity_poly.pdbx_seq_one_letter_code
_entity_poly.pdbx_strand_id
1 'polypeptide(L)'
;MITPIYYTDPGVNGLPSFPTPGDGLTFFLSPTNATQIPVNSSGAFLGLFNNSTALNNDTNNQVVAVEFDTFPNQWDPSQNHVGIDVYSIQSATYRVWDTSLANINEIANAWVSYNSSTTTLSVYLTYKENPVFQGNHIILSYVVDLKKVLPEWVNVGWGSRQSNLSSPAPALNWAAPDPALNGAAPDPALNGYGS
;
A
#
# COMPACT_ATOMS: atom_id res chain seq x y z
N MET A 1 1.07 -7.41 8.92
CA MET A 1 0.37 -6.58 9.90
C MET A 1 0.67 -5.12 9.59
N ILE A 2 -0.36 -4.33 9.36
CA ILE A 2 -0.32 -2.89 9.08
C ILE A 2 -0.84 -2.16 10.31
N THR A 3 0.04 -1.52 11.06
CA THR A 3 -0.35 -0.75 12.25
C THR A 3 -0.81 0.65 11.79
N PRO A 4 -2.04 1.11 12.07
CA PRO A 4 -2.41 2.49 11.79
C PRO A 4 -1.65 3.45 12.71
N ILE A 5 -1.42 4.66 12.20
CA ILE A 5 -0.65 5.70 12.85
C ILE A 5 -1.57 6.86 13.16
N TYR A 6 -1.59 7.29 14.41
CA TYR A 6 -2.04 8.63 14.76
C TYR A 6 -1.12 9.20 15.85
N TYR A 7 -0.69 10.45 15.67
CA TYR A 7 0.04 11.21 16.69
C TYR A 7 -0.93 12.19 17.38
N THR A 8 -0.85 12.29 18.70
CA THR A 8 -1.43 13.41 19.45
C THR A 8 -0.36 14.49 19.58
N ASP A 9 -0.49 15.59 18.86
CA ASP A 9 0.31 16.79 19.14
C ASP A 9 -0.24 17.46 20.43
N PRO A 10 0.55 17.60 21.50
CA PRO A 10 0.19 18.48 22.60
C PRO A 10 0.38 19.93 22.13
N GLY A 11 -0.51 20.39 21.25
CA GLY A 11 -0.39 21.67 20.57
C GLY A 11 -0.22 22.85 21.55
N VAL A 12 0.66 23.78 21.16
CA VAL A 12 0.71 25.13 21.72
C VAL A 12 -0.70 25.73 21.63
N ASN A 13 -1.24 26.13 22.79
CA ASN A 13 -2.60 26.66 23.05
C ASN A 13 -3.72 25.67 23.42
N GLY A 14 -3.43 24.39 23.71
CA GLY A 14 -4.37 23.53 24.43
C GLY A 14 -5.66 23.15 23.68
N LEU A 15 -5.68 23.32 22.35
CA LEU A 15 -6.65 22.67 21.47
C LEU A 15 -5.92 21.55 20.72
N PRO A 16 -6.45 20.32 20.68
CA PRO A 16 -5.83 19.25 19.89
C PRO A 16 -5.97 19.60 18.41
N SER A 17 -4.90 20.11 17.79
CA SER A 17 -4.73 20.01 16.35
C SER A 17 -4.24 18.60 16.05
N PHE A 18 -5.13 17.75 15.55
CA PHE A 18 -4.73 16.45 15.04
C PHE A 18 -3.90 16.69 13.76
N PRO A 19 -2.64 16.24 13.67
CA PRO A 19 -1.98 16.17 12.38
C PRO A 19 -2.86 15.32 11.45
N THR A 20 -3.15 15.83 10.26
CA THR A 20 -3.81 15.03 9.23
C THR A 20 -2.87 13.87 8.91
N PRO A 21 -3.26 12.61 9.14
CA PRO A 21 -2.44 11.46 8.77
C PRO A 21 -2.22 11.51 7.26
N GLY A 22 -1.01 11.19 6.81
CA GLY A 22 -0.72 11.19 5.39
C GLY A 22 0.70 10.76 5.08
N ASP A 23 0.96 10.28 3.88
CA ASP A 23 0.00 10.14 2.77
C ASP A 23 -0.55 8.71 2.67
N GLY A 24 0.26 7.69 2.95
CA GLY A 24 -0.24 6.32 2.98
C GLY A 24 0.85 5.25 3.03
N LEU A 25 0.39 4.00 2.98
CA LEU A 25 1.22 2.79 2.87
C LEU A 25 0.87 2.05 1.58
N THR A 26 1.87 1.48 0.90
CA THR A 26 1.68 0.69 -0.31
C THR A 26 2.35 -0.67 -0.19
N PHE A 27 1.71 -1.69 -0.75
CA PHE A 27 2.35 -2.92 -1.22
C PHE A 27 2.50 -2.81 -2.73
N PHE A 28 3.68 -3.04 -3.30
CA PHE A 28 3.91 -2.81 -4.72
C PHE A 28 4.72 -3.91 -5.39
N LEU A 29 4.53 -4.00 -6.71
CA LEU A 29 5.34 -4.73 -7.65
C LEU A 29 5.92 -3.73 -8.65
N SER A 30 7.23 -3.76 -8.86
CA SER A 30 7.94 -2.87 -9.79
C SER A 30 9.05 -3.60 -10.55
N PRO A 31 9.55 -3.05 -11.67
CA PRO A 31 10.66 -3.66 -12.41
C PRO A 31 11.93 -3.79 -11.55
N THR A 32 12.75 -4.82 -11.76
CA THR A 32 14.00 -5.02 -11.00
C THR A 32 15.01 -3.88 -11.20
N ASN A 33 14.96 -3.16 -12.32
CA ASN A 33 15.78 -1.99 -12.58
C ASN A 33 15.24 -0.70 -11.92
N ALA A 34 14.04 -0.71 -11.34
CA ALA A 34 13.52 0.38 -10.53
C ALA A 34 14.16 0.37 -9.13
N THR A 35 15.45 0.73 -9.08
CA THR A 35 16.28 0.69 -7.86
C THR A 35 16.23 1.99 -7.05
N GLN A 36 15.57 3.03 -7.57
CA GLN A 36 15.46 4.33 -6.94
C GLN A 36 14.01 4.81 -6.98
N ILE A 37 13.66 5.61 -5.98
CA ILE A 37 12.38 6.32 -5.91
C ILE A 37 12.33 7.29 -7.10
N PRO A 38 11.22 7.35 -7.87
CA PRO A 38 11.09 8.31 -8.96
C PRO A 38 11.30 9.75 -8.46
N VAL A 39 11.85 10.60 -9.32
CA VAL A 39 11.94 12.03 -9.01
C VAL A 39 10.53 12.62 -8.82
N ASN A 40 10.40 13.57 -7.90
CA ASN A 40 9.12 14.22 -7.56
C ASN A 40 8.02 13.23 -7.09
N SER A 41 8.40 12.19 -6.34
CA SER A 41 7.51 11.13 -5.88
C SER A 41 7.18 11.22 -4.37
N SER A 42 7.31 12.40 -3.76
CA SER A 42 7.03 12.61 -2.34
C SER A 42 5.53 12.60 -2.02
N GLY A 43 5.20 12.29 -0.76
CA GLY A 43 3.85 12.39 -0.22
C GLY A 43 2.81 11.62 -1.03
N ALA A 44 1.78 12.32 -1.50
CA ALA A 44 0.70 11.93 -2.41
C ALA A 44 1.06 10.96 -3.56
N PHE A 45 2.31 10.90 -4.00
CA PHE A 45 2.75 9.99 -5.07
C PHE A 45 3.37 8.68 -4.55
N LEU A 46 3.33 8.47 -3.23
CA LEU A 46 3.66 7.26 -2.48
C LEU A 46 5.06 6.66 -2.76
N GLY A 47 5.95 7.43 -3.37
CA GLY A 47 7.28 6.98 -3.74
C GLY A 47 7.30 6.03 -4.94
N LEU A 48 6.17 5.92 -5.65
CA LEU A 48 5.96 5.00 -6.77
C LEU A 48 5.80 5.72 -8.10
N PHE A 49 5.30 6.96 -8.09
CA PHE A 49 4.98 7.71 -9.31
C PHE A 49 5.71 9.05 -9.36
N ASN A 50 6.16 9.44 -10.55
CA ASN A 50 6.57 10.82 -10.80
C ASN A 50 5.31 11.67 -10.98
N ASN A 51 5.24 12.84 -10.34
CA ASN A 51 4.08 13.73 -10.43
C ASN A 51 3.63 14.09 -11.86
N SER A 52 4.55 14.10 -12.84
CA SER A 52 4.25 14.43 -14.24
C SER A 52 3.60 13.28 -15.01
N THR A 53 3.79 12.04 -14.55
CA THR A 53 3.25 10.81 -15.16
C THR A 53 2.29 10.07 -14.23
N ALA A 54 1.98 10.61 -13.06
CA ALA A 54 1.20 9.92 -12.05
C ALA A 54 -0.28 9.75 -12.45
N LEU A 55 -0.84 10.68 -13.23
CA LEU A 55 -2.28 10.78 -13.52
C LEU A 55 -2.65 10.55 -15.00
N ASN A 56 -1.70 10.13 -15.84
CA ASN A 56 -1.90 9.99 -17.28
C ASN A 56 -1.90 8.52 -17.76
N ASN A 57 -1.94 7.55 -16.84
CA ASN A 57 -1.82 6.11 -17.14
C ASN A 57 -0.57 5.78 -17.99
N ASP A 58 0.56 6.43 -17.70
CA ASP A 58 1.82 6.17 -18.41
C ASP A 58 2.32 4.76 -18.15
N THR A 59 2.31 3.92 -19.19
CA THR A 59 2.76 2.53 -19.11
C THR A 59 4.24 2.40 -18.75
N ASN A 60 5.04 3.47 -18.93
CA ASN A 60 6.45 3.49 -18.52
C ASN A 60 6.62 3.51 -16.99
N ASN A 61 5.58 3.84 -16.22
CA ASN A 61 5.64 3.74 -14.76
C ASN A 61 5.80 2.28 -14.33
N GLN A 62 5.21 1.32 -15.06
CA GLN A 62 5.31 -0.14 -14.83
C GLN A 62 5.14 -0.57 -13.36
N VAL A 63 4.20 0.04 -12.63
CA VAL A 63 3.91 -0.32 -11.23
C VAL A 63 2.51 -0.90 -11.13
N VAL A 64 2.37 -1.94 -10.32
CA VAL A 64 1.10 -2.36 -9.73
C VAL A 64 1.21 -2.23 -8.23
N ALA A 65 0.28 -1.52 -7.60
CA ALA A 65 0.28 -1.34 -6.16
C ALA A 65 -1.09 -1.58 -5.53
N VAL A 66 -1.06 -1.91 -4.25
CA VAL A 66 -2.21 -1.79 -3.34
C VAL A 66 -1.86 -0.65 -2.39
N GLU A 67 -2.64 0.42 -2.43
CA GLU A 67 -2.48 1.55 -1.53
C GLU A 67 -3.48 1.51 -0.38
N PHE A 68 -3.02 1.95 0.79
CA PHE A 68 -3.78 2.23 1.99
C PHE A 68 -3.60 3.72 2.24
N ASP A 69 -4.45 4.51 1.58
CA ASP A 69 -4.39 5.96 1.53
C ASP A 69 -5.15 6.56 2.73
N THR A 70 -4.48 7.47 3.44
CA THR A 70 -5.03 8.16 4.60
C THR A 70 -5.14 9.67 4.41
N PHE A 71 -4.80 10.19 3.22
CA PHE A 71 -4.80 11.61 2.94
C PHE A 71 -5.46 11.93 1.59
N PRO A 72 -6.59 12.65 1.58
CA PRO A 72 -7.29 12.94 0.34
C PRO A 72 -6.53 13.97 -0.51
N ASN A 73 -6.16 13.57 -1.72
CA ASN A 73 -5.75 14.42 -2.81
C ASN A 73 -6.91 14.65 -3.80
N GLN A 74 -6.69 15.58 -4.75
CA GLN A 74 -7.72 16.01 -5.71
C GLN A 74 -8.23 14.89 -6.64
N TRP A 75 -7.44 13.83 -6.82
CA TRP A 75 -7.79 12.67 -7.66
C TRP A 75 -8.44 11.55 -6.88
N ASP A 76 -8.45 11.63 -5.54
CA ASP A 76 -8.91 10.55 -4.68
C ASP A 76 -10.42 10.52 -4.59
N PRO A 77 -10.98 9.30 -4.50
CA PRO A 77 -12.43 9.12 -4.51
C PRO A 77 -13.07 9.35 -3.14
N SER A 78 -12.28 9.41 -2.06
CA SER A 78 -12.77 9.56 -0.69
C SER A 78 -11.70 10.13 0.23
N GLN A 79 -12.06 10.35 1.50
CA GLN A 79 -11.11 10.84 2.52
C GLN A 79 -9.98 9.85 2.78
N ASN A 80 -10.31 8.57 2.93
CA ASN A 80 -9.38 7.46 3.11
C ASN A 80 -9.88 6.28 2.29
N HIS A 81 -8.99 5.56 1.61
CA HIS A 81 -9.36 4.39 0.81
C HIS A 81 -8.28 3.32 0.77
N VAL A 82 -8.70 2.11 0.42
CA VAL A 82 -7.80 1.09 -0.09
C VAL A 82 -7.95 1.08 -1.61
N GLY A 83 -6.85 1.21 -2.34
CA GLY A 83 -6.80 1.31 -3.80
C GLY A 83 -6.01 0.17 -4.43
N ILE A 84 -6.33 -0.17 -5.68
CA ILE A 84 -5.46 -0.94 -6.57
C ILE A 84 -5.03 -0.05 -7.73
N ASP A 85 -3.73 0.18 -7.80
CA ASP A 85 -3.10 1.11 -8.73
C ASP A 85 -2.42 0.33 -9.85
N VAL A 86 -2.62 0.78 -11.09
CA VAL A 86 -2.03 0.16 -12.27
C VAL A 86 -1.54 1.27 -13.18
N TYR A 87 -0.22 1.41 -13.29
CA TYR A 87 0.48 2.51 -14.00
C TYR A 87 0.24 3.94 -13.47
N SER A 88 -0.77 4.18 -12.64
CA SER A 88 -1.18 5.52 -12.20
C SER A 88 -1.46 5.52 -10.70
N ILE A 89 -1.23 6.66 -10.04
CA ILE A 89 -1.66 6.90 -8.64
C ILE A 89 -3.19 6.98 -8.52
N GLN A 90 -3.90 7.25 -9.61
CA GLN A 90 -5.34 7.16 -9.60
C GLN A 90 -5.74 5.69 -9.68
N SER A 91 -6.25 5.15 -8.57
CA SER A 91 -6.59 3.72 -8.49
C SER A 91 -7.56 3.29 -9.57
N ALA A 92 -7.29 2.13 -10.16
CA ALA A 92 -8.18 1.49 -11.12
C ALA A 92 -9.46 0.95 -10.46
N THR A 93 -9.38 0.63 -9.17
CA THR A 93 -10.52 0.34 -8.31
C THR A 93 -10.17 0.68 -6.87
N TYR A 94 -11.17 1.01 -6.06
CA TYR A 94 -10.96 1.37 -4.66
C TYR A 94 -12.13 0.90 -3.81
N ARG A 95 -11.90 0.88 -2.49
CA ARG A 95 -12.95 0.81 -1.49
C ARG A 95 -12.72 1.89 -0.46
N VAL A 96 -13.79 2.63 -0.13
CA VAL A 96 -13.79 3.58 0.99
C VAL A 96 -13.31 2.84 2.23
N TRP A 97 -12.26 3.36 2.82
CA TRP A 97 -11.66 2.79 4.00
C TRP A 97 -12.10 3.60 5.21
N ASP A 98 -13.16 3.13 5.85
CA ASP A 98 -13.68 3.81 7.03
C ASP A 98 -12.75 3.63 8.23
N THR A 99 -11.78 4.53 8.35
CA THR A 99 -10.88 4.59 9.49
C THR A 99 -11.56 5.18 10.73
N SER A 100 -12.81 5.64 10.65
CA SER A 100 -13.56 6.04 11.86
C SER A 100 -13.89 4.84 12.76
N LEU A 101 -13.89 3.63 12.18
CA LEU A 101 -13.95 2.36 12.90
C LEU A 101 -12.59 1.90 13.43
N ALA A 102 -11.49 2.37 12.85
CA ALA A 102 -10.16 2.13 13.40
C ALA A 102 -10.02 3.03 14.63
N ASN A 103 -10.49 2.54 15.78
CA ASN A 103 -10.17 3.15 17.06
C ASN A 103 -8.64 3.35 17.12
N ILE A 104 -8.20 4.43 17.79
CA ILE A 104 -6.80 4.91 17.88
C ILE A 104 -5.72 3.84 18.20
N ASN A 105 -6.11 2.60 18.55
CA ASN A 105 -5.23 1.48 18.89
C ASN A 105 -5.48 0.18 18.09
N GLU A 106 -6.27 0.17 17.01
CA GLU A 106 -6.60 -1.06 16.29
C GLU A 106 -5.59 -1.40 15.19
N ILE A 107 -4.92 -2.56 15.28
CA ILE A 107 -3.99 -3.01 14.24
C ILE A 107 -4.78 -3.58 13.05
N ALA A 108 -4.54 -3.03 11.86
CA ALA A 108 -5.08 -3.58 10.62
C ALA A 108 -4.21 -4.75 10.14
N ASN A 109 -4.84 -5.83 9.69
CA ASN A 109 -4.17 -6.99 9.13
C ASN A 109 -4.61 -7.15 7.69
N ALA A 110 -3.65 -7.05 6.77
CA ALA A 110 -3.91 -7.12 5.36
C ALA A 110 -3.16 -8.26 4.67
N TRP A 111 -3.79 -8.83 3.64
CA TRP A 111 -3.19 -9.76 2.71
C TRP A 111 -3.49 -9.31 1.29
N VAL A 112 -2.51 -9.51 0.41
CA VAL A 112 -2.66 -9.31 -1.03
C VAL A 112 -2.44 -10.66 -1.69
N SER A 113 -3.40 -11.09 -2.51
CA SER A 113 -3.31 -12.36 -3.24
C SER A 113 -3.54 -12.13 -4.72
N TYR A 114 -2.79 -12.82 -5.57
CA TYR A 114 -3.01 -12.82 -7.01
C TYR A 114 -3.38 -14.22 -7.50
N ASN A 115 -4.55 -14.36 -8.12
CA ASN A 115 -4.96 -15.58 -8.81
C ASN A 115 -4.59 -15.46 -10.29
N SER A 116 -3.59 -16.22 -10.73
CA SER A 116 -3.09 -16.19 -12.11
C SER A 116 -4.04 -16.81 -13.14
N SER A 117 -4.94 -17.71 -12.71
CA SER A 117 -5.92 -18.34 -13.61
C SER A 117 -7.06 -17.39 -13.99
N THR A 118 -7.41 -16.48 -13.07
CA THR A 118 -8.46 -15.45 -13.29
C THR A 118 -7.88 -14.05 -13.45
N THR A 119 -6.55 -13.94 -13.47
CA THR A 119 -5.79 -12.67 -13.47
C THR A 119 -6.34 -11.65 -12.47
N THR A 120 -6.65 -12.10 -11.25
CA THR A 120 -7.36 -11.27 -10.25
C THR A 120 -6.44 -10.99 -9.07
N LEU A 121 -6.18 -9.70 -8.82
CA LEU A 121 -5.55 -9.21 -7.60
C LEU A 121 -6.65 -8.94 -6.57
N SER A 122 -6.49 -9.43 -5.35
CA SER A 122 -7.46 -9.27 -4.26
C SER A 122 -6.78 -8.83 -2.97
N VAL A 123 -7.45 -7.94 -2.25
CA VAL A 123 -7.02 -7.39 -0.97
C VAL A 123 -7.98 -7.85 0.11
N TYR A 124 -7.41 -8.35 1.19
CA TYR A 124 -8.12 -8.74 2.40
C TYR A 124 -7.67 -7.81 3.51
N LEU A 125 -8.60 -7.39 4.37
CA LEU A 125 -8.30 -6.46 5.46
C LEU A 125 -9.17 -6.77 6.65
N THR A 126 -8.59 -6.97 7.83
CA THR A 126 -9.34 -7.19 9.07
C THR A 126 -8.68 -6.52 10.26
N TYR A 127 -9.49 -6.13 11.25
CA TYR A 127 -9.03 -5.55 12.51
C TYR A 127 -9.04 -6.54 13.68
N LYS A 128 -9.30 -7.82 13.41
CA LYS A 128 -9.22 -8.87 14.43
C LYS A 128 -7.79 -8.94 14.97
N GLU A 129 -7.67 -9.16 16.28
CA GLU A 129 -6.40 -9.44 16.93
C GLU A 129 -5.89 -10.84 16.52
N ASN A 130 -4.61 -10.96 16.17
CA ASN A 130 -3.96 -12.20 15.73
C ASN A 130 -4.74 -13.02 14.66
N PRO A 131 -5.13 -12.41 13.54
CA PRO A 131 -5.95 -13.09 12.55
C PRO A 131 -5.12 -14.08 11.72
N VAL A 132 -5.72 -15.24 11.43
CA VAL A 132 -5.19 -16.22 10.47
C VAL A 132 -5.85 -15.98 9.12
N PHE A 133 -5.06 -15.96 8.05
CA PHE A 133 -5.59 -15.84 6.70
C PHE A 133 -6.42 -17.07 6.34
N GLN A 134 -7.70 -16.88 6.05
CA GLN A 134 -8.63 -17.95 5.65
C GLN A 134 -9.19 -17.73 4.23
N GLY A 135 -8.70 -16.74 3.48
CA GLY A 135 -9.25 -16.38 2.17
C GLY A 135 -10.70 -15.86 2.21
N ASN A 136 -11.20 -15.53 3.40
CA ASN A 136 -12.49 -14.85 3.59
C ASN A 136 -12.25 -13.36 3.84
N HIS A 137 -13.26 -12.53 3.60
CA HIS A 137 -13.19 -11.08 3.83
C HIS A 137 -12.31 -10.30 2.82
N ILE A 138 -12.47 -10.62 1.53
CA ILE A 138 -12.01 -9.77 0.44
C ILE A 138 -12.69 -8.42 0.57
N ILE A 139 -11.90 -7.36 0.62
CA ILE A 139 -12.42 -6.00 0.65
C ILE A 139 -12.40 -5.33 -0.71
N LEU A 140 -11.47 -5.73 -1.58
CA LEU A 140 -11.27 -5.13 -2.90
C LEU A 140 -10.65 -6.17 -3.83
N SER A 141 -11.07 -6.18 -5.10
CA SER A 141 -10.48 -7.01 -6.14
C SER A 141 -10.45 -6.28 -7.48
N TYR A 142 -9.45 -6.60 -8.30
CA TYR A 142 -9.30 -6.07 -9.65
C TYR A 142 -8.78 -7.13 -10.61
N VAL A 143 -9.31 -7.15 -11.83
CA VAL A 143 -8.80 -8.02 -12.90
C VAL A 143 -7.66 -7.28 -13.60
N VAL A 144 -6.43 -7.73 -13.36
CA VAL A 144 -5.20 -7.19 -13.95
C VAL A 144 -4.31 -8.33 -14.38
N ASP A 145 -4.02 -8.39 -15.68
CA ASP A 145 -3.05 -9.35 -16.21
C ASP A 145 -1.63 -8.81 -15.97
N LEU A 146 -0.99 -9.28 -14.89
CA LEU A 146 0.34 -8.81 -14.50
C LEU A 146 1.38 -8.99 -15.62
N LYS A 147 1.22 -9.97 -16.52
CA LYS A 147 2.14 -10.20 -17.65
C LYS A 147 2.08 -9.10 -18.71
N LYS A 148 0.99 -8.35 -18.76
CA LYS A 148 0.82 -7.21 -19.67
C LYS A 148 1.32 -5.90 -19.05
N VAL A 149 1.56 -5.88 -17.74
CA VAL A 149 1.87 -4.68 -16.97
C VAL A 149 3.32 -4.64 -16.52
N LEU A 150 3.82 -5.78 -16.05
CA LEU A 150 5.12 -5.91 -15.42
C LEU A 150 6.06 -6.77 -16.27
N PRO A 151 7.38 -6.54 -16.17
CA PRO A 151 8.36 -7.45 -16.74
C PRO A 151 8.35 -8.82 -16.04
N GLU A 152 9.07 -9.79 -16.60
CA GLU A 152 9.18 -11.15 -16.05
C GLU A 152 9.72 -11.17 -14.61
N TRP A 153 10.66 -10.29 -14.31
CA TRP A 153 11.30 -10.17 -13.00
C TRP A 153 10.93 -8.85 -12.34
N VAL A 154 10.39 -8.93 -11.12
CA VAL A 154 9.93 -7.78 -10.36
C VAL A 154 10.52 -7.74 -8.96
N ASN A 155 10.67 -6.53 -8.45
CA ASN A 155 10.79 -6.27 -7.04
C ASN A 155 9.40 -6.33 -6.41
N VAL A 156 9.31 -6.90 -5.21
CA VAL A 156 8.11 -6.86 -4.37
C VAL A 156 8.48 -6.15 -3.09
N GLY A 157 7.69 -5.18 -2.68
CA GLY A 157 8.04 -4.37 -1.53
C GLY A 157 6.87 -3.67 -0.89
N TRP A 158 7.18 -2.99 0.20
CA TRP A 158 6.27 -2.08 0.88
C TRP A 158 6.92 -0.70 0.94
N GLY A 159 6.09 0.34 0.80
CA GLY A 159 6.54 1.72 0.85
C GLY A 159 5.58 2.57 1.66
N SER A 160 6.10 3.55 2.39
CA SER A 160 5.28 4.59 3.01
C SER A 160 5.82 5.95 2.64
N ARG A 161 4.94 6.90 2.35
CA ARG A 161 5.31 8.30 2.22
C ARG A 161 4.45 9.14 3.11
N GLN A 162 5.04 10.26 3.48
CA GLN A 162 4.46 11.25 4.34
C GLN A 162 4.87 12.61 3.82
N SER A 163 3.88 13.47 3.63
CA SER A 163 4.04 14.89 3.43
C SER A 163 4.51 15.52 4.74
N ASN A 164 5.23 16.64 4.68
CA ASN A 164 6.07 17.20 5.76
C ASN A 164 5.32 17.69 7.03
N LEU A 165 4.47 16.86 7.63
CA LEU A 165 3.75 17.11 8.88
C LEU A 165 4.20 16.06 9.90
N SER A 166 5.13 16.49 10.76
CA SER A 166 5.61 16.03 12.09
C SER A 166 5.27 14.65 12.70
N SER A 167 4.71 13.68 11.99
CA SER A 167 4.36 12.36 12.56
C SER A 167 5.38 11.30 12.13
N PRO A 168 5.62 10.23 12.91
CA PRO A 168 6.49 9.13 12.50
C PRO A 168 5.86 8.24 11.41
N ALA A 169 6.69 7.58 10.59
CA ALA A 169 6.29 6.64 9.54
C ALA A 169 5.65 5.34 10.11
N PRO A 170 4.83 4.60 9.33
CA PRO A 170 4.12 3.41 9.84
C PRO A 170 5.10 2.31 10.23
N ALA A 171 4.88 1.73 11.41
CA ALA A 171 5.53 0.48 11.78
C ALA A 171 4.90 -0.66 10.97
N LEU A 172 5.71 -1.31 10.13
CA LEU A 172 5.30 -2.42 9.27
C LEU A 172 5.93 -3.73 9.75
N ASN A 173 5.09 -4.72 10.03
CA ASN A 173 5.54 -6.11 10.19
C ASN A 173 5.01 -6.92 9.01
N TRP A 174 5.88 -7.35 8.11
CA TRP A 174 5.51 -8.14 6.93
C TRP A 174 6.20 -9.51 6.97
N ALA A 175 5.55 -10.49 6.36
CA ALA A 175 6.14 -11.79 6.08
C ALA A 175 5.95 -12.07 4.59
N ALA A 176 6.97 -12.63 3.94
CA ALA A 176 6.84 -13.14 2.59
C ALA A 176 5.75 -14.24 2.52
N PRO A 177 5.14 -14.50 1.36
CA PRO A 177 4.21 -15.61 1.20
C PRO A 177 4.82 -16.91 1.72
N ASP A 178 4.03 -17.73 2.41
CA ASP A 178 4.44 -19.08 2.79
C ASP A 178 4.78 -19.87 1.50
N PRO A 179 6.04 -20.28 1.28
CA PRO A 179 6.44 -21.05 0.10
C PRO A 179 5.64 -22.35 -0.03
N ALA A 180 5.12 -22.88 1.08
CA ALA A 180 4.33 -24.11 1.12
C ALA A 180 2.97 -23.98 0.42
N LEU A 181 2.47 -22.76 0.17
CA LEU A 181 1.22 -22.55 -0.60
C LEU A 181 1.44 -22.47 -2.12
N ASN A 182 2.69 -22.36 -2.59
CA ASN A 182 3.01 -22.21 -4.02
C ASN A 182 3.93 -23.30 -4.60
N GLY A 183 4.37 -24.29 -3.81
CA GLY A 183 5.23 -25.37 -4.32
C GLY A 183 6.60 -24.91 -4.85
N ALA A 184 7.00 -23.66 -4.57
CA ALA A 184 8.29 -23.10 -4.92
C ALA A 184 9.15 -23.02 -3.64
N ALA A 185 10.40 -23.44 -3.72
CA ALA A 185 11.33 -23.38 -2.59
C ALA A 185 11.62 -21.91 -2.20
N PRO A 186 11.81 -21.60 -0.90
CA PRO A 186 12.17 -20.26 -0.46
C PRO A 186 13.55 -19.84 -1.00
N ASP A 187 13.63 -18.58 -1.46
CA ASP A 187 14.90 -17.91 -1.80
C ASP A 187 15.62 -17.50 -0.49
N PRO A 188 16.87 -17.95 -0.26
CA PRO A 188 17.62 -17.66 0.96
C PRO A 188 18.02 -16.18 1.18
N ALA A 189 17.75 -15.27 0.23
CA ALA A 189 18.32 -13.92 0.26
C ALA A 189 17.58 -12.85 1.08
N LEU A 190 16.41 -13.13 1.70
CA LEU A 190 15.62 -12.11 2.41
C LEU A 190 15.92 -11.97 3.91
N ASN A 191 16.98 -12.60 4.42
CA ASN A 191 17.44 -12.39 5.78
C ASN A 191 18.33 -11.14 5.87
N GLY A 192 17.69 -9.98 5.93
CA GLY A 192 18.30 -8.80 6.52
C GLY A 192 18.21 -7.57 5.65
N TYR A 193 17.29 -6.68 5.99
CA TYR A 193 17.59 -5.28 6.26
C TYR A 193 16.57 -4.79 7.27
N GLY A 194 17.03 -4.68 8.52
CA GLY A 194 16.36 -3.97 9.59
C GLY A 194 17.10 -2.67 9.90
N SER A 195 16.35 -1.75 10.53
CA SER A 195 16.65 -0.37 10.96
C SER A 195 16.84 0.67 9.87
#